data_AF-A0A0Q6WP27-F1
#
_entry.id   AF-A0A0Q6WP27-F1
#
_cell.length_a   1.000
_cell.length_b   1.000
_cell.length_c   1.000
_cell.angle_alpha   90.00
_cell.angle_beta   90.00
_cell.angle_gamma   90.00
#
_symmetry.space_group_name_H-M   'P 1'
#
loop_
_entity.id
_entity.type
_entity.pdbx_description
1 polymer ?
#
loop_
_entity_poly.entity_id
_entity_poly.type
_entity_poly.pdbx_seq_one_letter_code
_entity_poly.pdbx_strand_id
1 'polypeptide(L)'
;MVLLAATSATASPHRAPVQITQPAPFLTLDATAEAWQHSLGSDLRDWQLLDAQGRRVPFALLPDELLTMPERELKLAALPPAPVAASAPRHRLPAGWLLDLGEPAQWPAEPRQLRLRWPTDAAAFQAGYRLETSPDLQAWQVLGTGQLLGLRTTDGAPLAQPLVTLPGRPQRYLRLVWDDATRAVQPEAATLLAQPAGAAPQQLVRSSPLPAQDADGGWVIPLGGPQPLLSLTLAGTQGTWILPVQVQTRSSAKAPWQTVARSVFYRVDRGDAPADAAPALPLNVGASELRLLPPRGTALPPADSLRLDWAVRVTRLVWAAQGEPPFSLQVGAAAPETGPHSLAEVVPDWQREQARLGRAQLGAFTPQAMPAAEPALPPRRLLLWAVLGVGVVLLAAVTWRLWRQGPTQPST
;
A
#
# COMPACT_ATOMS: atom_id res chain seq x y z
N MET A 1 -18.90 -37.18 -27.56
CA MET A 1 -17.87 -36.37 -26.87
C MET A 1 -18.46 -34.99 -26.64
N VAL A 2 -19.19 -34.81 -25.54
CA VAL A 2 -19.86 -33.56 -25.20
C VAL A 2 -18.93 -32.82 -24.24
N LEU A 3 -18.37 -31.69 -24.70
CA LEU A 3 -17.68 -30.76 -23.82
C LEU A 3 -18.72 -30.17 -22.86
N LEU A 4 -18.67 -30.61 -21.60
CA LEU A 4 -19.28 -29.90 -20.49
C LEU A 4 -18.51 -28.57 -20.33
N ALA A 5 -19.11 -27.48 -20.81
CA ALA A 5 -18.69 -26.14 -20.47
C ALA A 5 -18.81 -25.99 -18.96
N ALA A 6 -17.67 -25.85 -18.28
CA ALA A 6 -17.65 -25.51 -16.87
C ALA A 6 -18.22 -24.10 -16.70
N THR A 7 -19.47 -24.03 -16.23
CA THR A 7 -20.11 -22.80 -15.80
C THR A 7 -19.27 -22.25 -14.64
N SER A 8 -18.40 -21.31 -14.96
CA SER A 8 -17.68 -20.54 -13.95
C SER A 8 -18.75 -19.73 -13.22
N ALA A 9 -19.07 -20.10 -11.99
CA ALA A 9 -19.86 -19.25 -11.11
C ALA A 9 -19.06 -17.96 -10.88
N THR A 10 -19.25 -16.96 -11.74
CA THR A 10 -18.78 -15.61 -11.53
C THR A 10 -19.52 -15.07 -10.31
N ALA A 11 -18.79 -14.76 -9.25
CA ALA A 11 -19.35 -14.10 -8.08
C ALA A 11 -20.06 -12.81 -8.52
N SER A 12 -21.26 -12.57 -7.99
CA SER A 12 -22.01 -11.36 -8.31
C SER A 12 -21.21 -10.12 -7.88
N PRO A 13 -21.15 -9.06 -8.70
CA PRO A 13 -20.51 -7.83 -8.30
C PRO A 13 -21.22 -7.21 -7.11
N HIS A 14 -20.49 -6.47 -6.29
CA HIS A 14 -21.03 -5.76 -5.14
C HIS A 14 -20.88 -4.26 -5.36
N ARG A 15 -21.83 -3.48 -4.83
CA ARG A 15 -21.86 -2.02 -4.97
C ARG A 15 -22.06 -1.35 -3.63
N ALA A 16 -21.29 -0.29 -3.39
CA ALA A 16 -21.42 0.59 -2.24
C ALA A 16 -21.64 2.04 -2.69
N PRO A 17 -22.49 2.82 -2.00
CA PRO A 17 -22.62 4.24 -2.27
C PRO A 17 -21.37 4.99 -1.82
N VAL A 18 -21.00 6.05 -2.56
CA VAL A 18 -19.89 6.96 -2.22
C VAL A 18 -20.48 8.22 -1.59
N GLN A 19 -20.11 8.48 -0.34
CA GLN A 19 -20.55 9.64 0.43
C GLN A 19 -19.47 10.71 0.41
N ILE A 20 -19.74 11.86 -0.17
CA ILE A 20 -18.79 12.98 -0.21
C ILE A 20 -18.81 13.68 1.15
N THR A 21 -17.70 13.62 1.87
CA THR A 21 -17.55 14.23 3.20
C THR A 21 -16.90 15.60 3.14
N GLN A 22 -16.07 15.85 2.12
CA GLN A 22 -15.46 17.15 1.84
C GLN A 22 -15.51 17.40 0.33
N PRO A 23 -16.39 18.28 -0.18
CA PRO A 23 -16.53 18.52 -1.61
C PRO A 23 -15.33 19.26 -2.20
N ALA A 24 -14.94 18.89 -3.42
CA ALA A 24 -13.91 19.53 -4.24
C ALA A 24 -14.02 19.05 -5.69
N PRO A 25 -13.31 19.69 -6.66
CA PRO A 25 -13.26 19.23 -8.05
C PRO A 25 -12.71 17.81 -8.20
N PHE A 26 -11.72 17.46 -7.38
CA PHE A 26 -11.14 16.12 -7.29
C PHE A 26 -11.37 15.55 -5.91
N LEU A 27 -11.84 14.31 -5.85
CA LEU A 27 -12.19 13.62 -4.61
C LEU A 27 -11.27 12.42 -4.41
N THR A 28 -10.93 12.15 -3.15
CA THR A 28 -10.21 10.93 -2.76
C THR A 28 -11.09 9.98 -1.97
N LEU A 29 -10.88 8.68 -2.17
CA LEU A 29 -11.61 7.60 -1.50
C LEU A 29 -10.63 6.49 -1.12
N ASP A 30 -10.66 6.09 0.15
CA ASP A 30 -9.83 4.97 0.63
C ASP A 30 -10.56 3.63 0.39
N ALA A 31 -9.83 2.68 -0.18
CA ALA A 31 -10.27 1.30 -0.33
C ALA A 31 -10.45 0.65 1.05
N THR A 32 -11.68 0.29 1.38
CA THR A 32 -11.99 -0.38 2.66
C THR A 32 -11.65 -1.87 2.59
N ALA A 33 -11.52 -2.51 3.76
CA ALA A 33 -11.33 -3.96 3.84
C ALA A 33 -12.48 -4.72 3.15
N GLU A 34 -13.72 -4.23 3.27
CA GLU A 34 -14.91 -4.80 2.61
C GLU A 34 -14.84 -4.69 1.09
N ALA A 35 -14.35 -3.56 0.55
CA ALA A 35 -14.13 -3.43 -0.89
C ALA A 35 -13.16 -4.51 -1.41
N TRP A 36 -12.08 -4.77 -0.68
CA TRP A 36 -11.13 -5.83 -1.01
C TRP A 36 -11.75 -7.23 -0.95
N GLN A 37 -12.66 -7.51 0.00
CA GLN A 37 -13.33 -8.82 0.10
C GLN A 37 -14.10 -9.19 -1.17
N HIS A 38 -14.62 -8.19 -1.88
CA HIS A 38 -15.36 -8.38 -3.12
C HIS A 38 -14.48 -8.34 -4.37
N SER A 39 -13.20 -8.01 -4.23
CA SER A 39 -12.30 -7.82 -5.36
C SER A 39 -11.76 -9.14 -5.91
N LEU A 40 -11.65 -9.22 -7.23
CA LEU A 40 -11.09 -10.36 -7.95
C LEU A 40 -9.56 -10.33 -8.01
N GLY A 41 -8.93 -9.17 -7.87
CA GLY A 41 -7.47 -9.01 -8.00
C GLY A 41 -6.93 -7.76 -7.29
N SER A 42 -5.61 -7.74 -7.06
CA SER A 42 -4.95 -6.63 -6.37
C SER A 42 -4.72 -5.38 -7.24
N ASP A 43 -4.95 -5.50 -8.55
CA ASP A 43 -4.73 -4.47 -9.56
C ASP A 43 -5.96 -3.57 -9.80
N LEU A 44 -7.03 -3.80 -9.04
CA LEU A 44 -8.31 -3.07 -9.11
C LEU A 44 -9.02 -3.16 -10.47
N ARG A 45 -8.62 -4.08 -11.36
CA ARG A 45 -9.22 -4.18 -12.71
C ARG A 45 -10.69 -4.54 -12.72
N ASP A 46 -11.23 -5.01 -11.61
CA ASP A 46 -12.63 -5.33 -11.44
C ASP A 46 -13.44 -4.23 -10.72
N TRP A 47 -12.83 -3.05 -10.53
CA TRP A 47 -13.43 -1.90 -9.84
C TRP A 47 -13.95 -0.88 -10.85
N GLN A 48 -15.11 -0.30 -10.55
CA GLN A 48 -15.79 0.69 -11.37
C GLN A 48 -16.40 1.76 -10.47
N LEU A 49 -16.06 3.02 -10.72
CA LEU A 49 -16.77 4.14 -10.13
C LEU A 49 -17.89 4.58 -11.09
N LEU A 50 -19.10 4.74 -10.57
CA LEU A 50 -20.31 5.00 -11.35
C LEU A 50 -21.02 6.25 -10.83
N ASP A 51 -21.61 7.02 -11.74
CA ASP A 51 -22.53 8.11 -11.41
C ASP A 51 -23.98 7.61 -11.22
N ALA A 52 -24.91 8.52 -10.95
CA ALA A 52 -26.32 8.19 -10.72
C ALA A 52 -27.00 7.52 -11.92
N GLN A 53 -26.52 7.76 -13.14
CA GLN A 53 -27.02 7.14 -14.37
C GLN A 53 -26.35 5.79 -14.67
N GLY A 54 -25.42 5.35 -13.82
CA GLY A 54 -24.61 4.15 -14.06
C GLY A 54 -23.54 4.36 -15.13
N ARG A 55 -23.24 5.60 -15.50
CA ARG A 55 -22.10 5.92 -16.38
C ARG A 55 -20.82 5.82 -15.57
N ARG A 56 -19.75 5.37 -16.22
CA ARG A 56 -18.45 5.22 -15.58
C ARG A 56 -17.79 6.58 -15.39
N VAL A 57 -17.19 6.74 -14.23
CA VAL A 57 -16.36 7.88 -13.87
C VAL A 57 -14.92 7.40 -13.79
N PRO A 58 -14.00 7.92 -14.63
CA PRO A 58 -12.59 7.55 -14.57
C PRO A 58 -12.01 7.84 -13.18
N PHE A 59 -11.30 6.87 -12.62
CA PHE A 59 -10.56 7.03 -11.37
C PHE A 59 -9.12 6.56 -11.58
N ALA A 60 -8.21 7.08 -10.77
CA ALA A 60 -6.81 6.67 -10.74
C ALA A 60 -6.43 6.20 -9.34
N LEU A 61 -5.41 5.34 -9.29
CA LEU A 61 -4.69 5.05 -8.05
C LEU A 61 -3.87 6.27 -7.66
N LEU A 62 -3.95 6.67 -6.40
CA LEU A 62 -3.13 7.74 -5.85
C LEU A 62 -1.92 7.14 -5.11
N PRO A 63 -0.69 7.27 -5.65
CA PRO A 63 0.52 6.75 -5.01
C PRO A 63 0.81 7.44 -3.67
N ASP A 64 1.26 6.66 -2.70
CA ASP A 64 1.66 7.15 -1.38
C ASP A 64 2.79 8.19 -1.44
N GLU A 65 3.70 8.06 -2.40
CA GLU A 65 4.82 8.98 -2.61
C GLU A 65 4.35 10.37 -3.07
N LEU A 66 3.21 10.42 -3.77
CA LEU A 66 2.62 11.65 -4.27
C LEU A 66 1.71 12.33 -3.24
N LEU A 67 1.30 11.61 -2.18
CA LEU A 67 0.82 12.20 -0.94
C LEU A 67 2.01 12.88 -0.26
N THR A 68 2.42 13.99 -0.88
CA THR A 68 3.61 14.76 -0.55
C THR A 68 3.59 15.02 0.95
N MET A 69 4.66 14.66 1.65
CA MET A 69 4.88 15.21 2.98
C MET A 69 5.11 16.70 2.79
N PRO A 70 4.19 17.61 3.16
CA PRO A 70 4.47 19.03 3.09
C PRO A 70 5.79 19.29 3.82
N GLU A 71 6.76 19.75 3.04
CA GLU A 71 8.05 20.17 3.55
C GLU A 71 7.94 21.64 3.93
N ARG A 72 8.37 21.97 5.15
CA ARG A 72 8.49 23.35 5.59
C ARG A 72 9.89 23.57 6.12
N GLU A 73 10.65 24.44 5.46
CA GLU A 73 11.94 24.86 5.99
C GLU A 73 11.73 25.65 7.29
N LEU A 74 12.49 25.29 8.32
CA LEU A 74 12.43 25.88 9.65
C LEU A 74 13.68 26.71 9.89
N LYS A 75 13.51 27.79 10.66
CA LYS A 75 14.65 28.57 11.16
C LYS A 75 15.29 27.83 12.34
N LEU A 76 16.62 27.69 12.27
CA LEU A 76 17.44 27.12 13.33
C LEU A 76 17.98 28.25 14.22
N ALA A 77 17.68 28.19 15.52
CA ALA A 77 18.29 29.06 16.52
C ALA A 77 19.25 28.25 17.40
N ALA A 78 20.52 28.64 17.45
CA ALA A 78 21.53 27.93 18.22
C ALA A 78 21.28 28.05 19.74
N LEU A 79 21.33 26.92 20.45
CA LEU A 79 21.29 26.92 21.91
C LEU A 79 22.67 27.25 22.49
N PRO A 80 22.74 28.03 23.58
CA PRO A 80 24.00 28.33 24.22
C PRO A 80 24.66 27.04 24.74
N PRO A 81 26.00 26.92 24.67
CA PRO A 81 26.70 25.80 25.27
C PRO A 81 26.45 25.77 26.78
N ALA A 82 26.47 24.58 27.38
CA ALA A 82 26.33 24.45 28.83
C ALA A 82 27.37 25.34 29.56
N PRO A 83 27.00 25.98 30.68
CA PRO A 83 27.94 26.77 31.45
C PRO A 83 29.03 25.85 32.02
N VAL A 84 30.29 26.10 31.63
CA VAL A 84 31.49 25.41 32.16
C VAL A 84 32.52 26.46 32.55
N ALA A 85 33.41 26.12 33.47
CA ALA A 85 34.49 26.95 33.98
C ALA A 85 35.23 27.77 32.90
N ALA A 86 35.68 28.97 33.27
CA ALA A 86 36.20 30.02 32.39
C ALA A 86 37.43 29.65 31.53
N SER A 87 38.00 28.46 31.71
CA SER A 87 39.17 27.94 31.01
C SER A 87 38.86 27.05 29.79
N ALA A 88 37.57 26.86 29.43
CA ALA A 88 37.18 26.07 28.26
C ALA A 88 37.41 26.81 26.91
N PRO A 89 37.71 26.08 25.81
CA PRO A 89 38.02 26.66 24.50
C PRO A 89 36.89 27.54 23.93
N ARG A 90 37.28 28.57 23.16
CA ARG A 90 36.39 29.64 22.66
C ARG A 90 35.54 29.28 21.43
N HIS A 91 35.91 28.24 20.69
CA HIS A 91 35.10 27.69 19.60
C HIS A 91 34.33 26.46 20.13
N ARG A 92 33.11 26.68 20.60
CA ARG A 92 32.22 25.59 21.02
C ARG A 92 31.06 25.48 20.04
N LEU A 93 30.81 24.25 19.61
CA LEU A 93 29.58 23.92 18.89
C LEU A 93 28.38 24.23 19.82
N PRO A 94 27.25 24.70 19.26
CA PRO A 94 26.02 24.87 20.03
C PRO A 94 25.67 23.58 20.78
N ALA A 95 25.12 23.70 22.00
CA ALA A 95 24.61 22.52 22.73
C ALA A 95 23.44 21.86 22.01
N GLY A 96 22.84 22.55 21.04
CA GLY A 96 21.70 22.10 20.28
C GLY A 96 21.07 23.23 19.49
N TRP A 97 19.84 23.00 19.04
CA TRP A 97 19.09 23.88 18.17
C TRP A 97 17.63 23.99 18.63
N LEU A 98 17.09 25.20 18.58
CA LEU A 98 15.69 25.52 18.80
C LEU A 98 15.01 25.77 17.45
N LEU A 99 13.80 25.23 17.30
CA LEU A 99 12.95 25.34 16.12
C LEU A 99 11.54 25.79 16.55
N ASP A 100 11.00 26.81 15.88
CA ASP A 100 9.60 27.23 16.02
C ASP A 100 8.77 26.53 14.94
N LEU A 101 7.85 25.66 15.36
CA LEU A 101 6.91 24.96 14.49
C LEU A 101 5.64 25.78 14.23
N GLY A 102 5.45 26.93 14.89
CA GLY A 102 4.22 27.71 14.85
C GLY A 102 3.09 27.06 15.65
N GLU A 103 1.91 27.70 15.65
CA GLU A 103 0.77 27.26 16.46
C GLU A 103 0.18 25.91 16.01
N PRO A 104 0.10 24.89 16.90
CA PRO A 104 -0.41 23.57 16.56
C PRO A 104 -1.81 23.54 15.93
N ALA A 105 -2.68 24.48 16.34
CA ALA A 105 -4.04 24.59 15.80
C ALA A 105 -4.08 25.09 14.34
N GLN A 106 -2.99 25.66 13.83
CA GLN A 106 -2.89 26.25 12.49
C GLN A 106 -2.00 25.41 11.56
N TRP A 107 -1.50 24.27 12.04
CA TRP A 107 -0.66 23.41 11.22
C TRP A 107 -1.47 22.81 10.07
N PRO A 108 -1.05 23.00 8.80
CA PRO A 108 -1.71 22.35 7.66
C PRO A 108 -1.48 20.83 7.66
N ALA A 109 -0.48 20.37 8.42
CA ALA A 109 -0.02 18.99 8.50
C ALA A 109 0.67 18.72 9.84
N GLU A 110 0.50 17.51 10.36
CA GLU A 110 1.14 17.00 11.57
C GLU A 110 2.64 16.74 11.37
N PRO A 111 3.52 17.35 12.17
CA PRO A 111 4.96 17.09 12.20
C PRO A 111 5.28 15.60 12.40
N ARG A 112 6.18 15.03 11.58
CA ARG A 112 6.59 13.62 11.72
C ARG A 112 8.09 13.42 11.78
N GLN A 113 8.83 14.14 10.95
CA GLN A 113 10.28 14.04 10.91
C GLN A 113 10.89 15.41 10.70
N LEU A 114 12.13 15.55 11.14
CA LEU A 114 12.97 16.69 10.81
C LEU A 114 14.14 16.19 9.97
N ARG A 115 14.28 16.71 8.76
CA ARG A 115 15.44 16.46 7.91
C ARG A 115 16.46 17.56 8.14
N LEU A 116 17.60 17.20 8.70
CA LEU A 116 18.73 18.11 8.88
C LEU A 116 19.64 18.04 7.66
N ARG A 117 20.06 19.21 7.17
CA ARG A 117 21.11 19.32 6.16
C ARG A 117 22.33 19.96 6.81
N TRP A 118 23.48 19.37 6.60
CA TRP A 118 24.77 19.85 7.07
C TRP A 118 25.75 20.00 5.88
N PRO A 119 26.86 20.72 6.05
CA PRO A 119 27.83 20.96 4.98
C PRO A 119 28.33 19.64 4.39
N THR A 120 28.50 19.58 3.07
CA THR A 120 28.96 18.34 2.41
C THR A 120 30.37 17.94 2.83
N ASP A 121 31.19 18.89 3.25
CA ASP A 121 32.55 18.72 3.76
C ASP A 121 32.61 18.48 5.28
N ALA A 122 31.46 18.30 5.95
CA ALA A 122 31.42 17.93 7.35
C ALA A 122 32.24 16.66 7.63
N ALA A 123 33.01 16.68 8.72
CA ALA A 123 33.75 15.53 9.20
C ALA A 123 32.81 14.37 9.55
N ALA A 124 33.31 13.13 9.47
CA ALA A 124 32.52 11.97 9.85
C ALA A 124 32.13 12.05 11.33
N PHE A 125 30.85 11.85 11.64
CA PHE A 125 30.32 12.00 12.98
C PHE A 125 29.24 10.96 13.29
N GLN A 126 29.12 10.63 14.57
CA GLN A 126 28.01 9.89 15.17
C GLN A 126 27.62 10.61 16.46
N ALA A 127 26.43 11.19 16.48
CA ALA A 127 25.98 12.07 17.56
C ALA A 127 24.64 11.60 18.13
N GLY A 128 24.60 11.33 19.44
CA GLY A 128 23.34 11.15 20.18
C GLY A 128 22.64 12.49 20.37
N TYR A 129 21.31 12.48 20.33
CA TYR A 129 20.48 13.64 20.57
C TYR A 129 19.26 13.32 21.42
N ARG A 130 18.76 14.35 22.10
CA ARG A 130 17.47 14.39 22.78
C ARG A 130 16.59 15.48 22.17
N LEU A 131 15.32 15.15 21.96
CA LEU A 131 14.27 16.07 21.55
C LEU A 131 13.45 16.47 22.76
N GLU A 132 13.22 17.76 22.90
CA GLU A 132 12.34 18.32 23.91
C GLU A 132 11.38 19.30 23.24
N THR A 133 10.17 19.42 23.78
CA THR A 133 9.13 20.27 23.21
C THR A 133 8.46 21.12 24.28
N SER A 134 7.94 22.28 23.89
CA SER A 134 7.35 23.26 24.79
C SER A 134 6.29 24.09 24.05
N PRO A 135 5.22 24.54 24.73
CA PRO A 135 4.26 25.46 24.12
C PRO A 135 4.71 26.92 24.20
N ASP A 136 5.59 27.26 25.15
CA ASP A 136 5.83 28.62 25.62
C ASP A 136 7.32 28.97 25.86
N LEU A 137 8.24 28.06 25.48
CA LEU A 137 9.70 28.13 25.75
C LEU A 137 10.10 27.99 27.22
N GLN A 138 9.16 27.73 28.13
CA GLN A 138 9.40 27.63 29.57
C GLN A 138 9.17 26.20 30.05
N ALA A 139 7.99 25.63 29.76
CA ALA A 139 7.61 24.28 30.15
C ALA A 139 8.12 23.26 29.13
N TRP A 140 9.33 22.75 29.33
CA TRP A 140 9.97 21.76 28.46
C TRP A 140 9.65 20.33 28.89
N GLN A 141 9.28 19.50 27.92
CA GLN A 141 9.02 18.08 28.11
C GLN A 141 9.87 17.27 27.13
N VAL A 142 10.38 16.12 27.57
CA VAL A 142 11.12 15.22 26.68
C VAL A 142 10.14 14.61 25.68
N LEU A 143 10.44 14.78 24.39
CA LEU A 143 9.70 14.16 23.30
C LEU A 143 10.32 12.81 22.92
N GLY A 144 11.65 12.70 22.93
CA GLY A 144 12.35 11.43 22.66
C GLY A 144 13.85 11.60 22.49
N THR A 145 14.53 10.52 22.09
CA THR A 145 15.99 10.49 21.85
C THR A 145 16.30 9.74 20.56
N GLY A 146 17.51 9.91 20.04
CA GLY A 146 17.98 9.19 18.86
C GLY A 146 19.46 9.42 18.58
N GLN A 147 19.92 8.93 17.42
CA GLN A 147 21.28 9.16 16.94
C GLN A 147 21.26 9.63 15.50
N LEU A 148 22.21 10.49 15.15
CA LEU A 148 22.49 10.93 13.79
C LEU A 148 23.87 10.44 13.38
N LEU A 149 23.98 10.09 12.11
CA LEU A 149 25.18 9.54 11.52
C LEU A 149 25.46 10.23 10.20
N GLY A 150 26.68 10.73 10.05
CA GLY A 150 27.22 11.20 8.77
C GLY A 150 28.59 10.58 8.57
N LEU A 151 28.68 9.57 7.71
CA LEU A 151 29.91 8.88 7.36
C LEU A 151 30.27 9.10 5.88
N ARG A 152 31.48 8.70 5.53
CA ARG A 152 31.93 8.55 4.15
C ARG A 152 32.39 7.12 3.96
N THR A 153 32.01 6.51 2.83
CA THR A 153 32.56 5.21 2.44
C THR A 153 34.03 5.35 2.07
N THR A 154 34.75 4.23 1.98
CA THR A 154 36.14 4.19 1.52
C THR A 154 36.33 4.79 0.13
N ASP A 155 35.28 4.73 -0.70
CA ASP A 155 35.26 5.28 -2.06
C ASP A 155 34.81 6.76 -2.10
N GLY A 156 34.64 7.38 -0.93
CA GLY A 156 34.30 8.80 -0.76
C GLY A 156 32.82 9.15 -0.88
N ALA A 157 31.93 8.17 -1.09
CA ALA A 157 30.49 8.40 -1.17
C ALA A 157 29.90 8.75 0.21
N PRO A 158 29.02 9.76 0.32
CA PRO A 158 28.40 10.12 1.59
C PRO A 158 27.38 9.05 2.02
N LEU A 159 27.50 8.56 3.25
CA LEU A 159 26.52 7.69 3.90
C LEU A 159 25.98 8.41 5.13
N ALA A 160 24.80 9.00 4.99
CA ALA A 160 24.20 9.84 6.03
C ALA A 160 22.77 9.39 6.36
N GLN A 161 22.39 9.52 7.63
CA GLN A 161 21.01 9.45 8.09
C GLN A 161 20.58 10.86 8.53
N PRO A 162 20.11 11.73 7.62
CA PRO A 162 19.75 13.12 7.94
C PRO A 162 18.38 13.27 8.60
N LEU A 163 17.71 12.17 8.95
CA LEU A 163 16.33 12.16 9.44
C LEU A 163 16.28 11.97 10.96
N VAL A 164 15.59 12.88 11.61
CA VAL A 164 15.24 12.85 13.03
C VAL A 164 13.75 12.53 13.12
N THR A 165 13.39 11.37 13.67
CA THR A 165 11.99 10.99 13.88
C THR A 165 11.39 11.70 15.09
N LEU A 166 10.17 12.22 14.95
CA LEU A 166 9.38 12.76 16.06
C LEU A 166 8.47 11.64 16.60
N PRO A 167 8.78 11.02 17.76
CA PRO A 167 8.06 9.85 18.25
C PRO A 167 6.66 10.16 18.78
N GLY A 168 6.37 11.44 19.03
CA GLY A 168 5.06 11.93 19.45
C GLY A 168 4.74 13.25 18.79
N ARG A 169 3.51 13.74 19.02
CA ARG A 169 3.07 15.05 18.52
C ARG A 169 3.84 16.16 19.26
N PRO A 170 4.68 16.96 18.59
CA PRO A 170 5.36 18.07 19.24
C PRO A 170 4.35 19.19 19.59
N GLN A 171 4.78 20.10 20.44
CA GLN A 171 4.14 21.38 20.70
C GLN A 171 4.75 22.47 19.79
N ARG A 172 4.42 23.74 20.04
CA ARG A 172 4.88 24.87 19.19
C ARG A 172 6.39 24.92 19.02
N TYR A 173 7.14 24.73 20.11
CA TYR A 173 8.60 24.78 20.08
C TYR A 173 9.20 23.40 20.22
N LEU A 174 10.24 23.14 19.44
CA LEU A 174 11.03 21.91 19.48
C LEU A 174 12.49 22.29 19.68
N ARG A 175 13.19 21.65 20.60
CA ARG A 175 14.63 21.74 20.71
C ARG A 175 15.28 20.38 20.53
N LEU A 176 16.34 20.35 19.72
CA LEU A 176 17.23 19.21 19.55
C LEU A 176 18.49 19.51 20.34
N VAL A 177 18.78 18.73 21.37
CA VAL A 177 19.94 18.89 22.24
C VAL A 177 20.89 17.73 21.98
N TRP A 178 22.16 18.02 21.73
CA TRP A 178 23.18 16.99 21.57
C TRP A 178 23.54 16.39 22.93
N ASP A 179 23.67 15.07 22.99
CA ASP A 179 24.13 14.40 24.22
C ASP A 179 25.59 14.73 24.51
N ASP A 180 26.40 14.85 23.45
CA ASP A 180 27.79 15.28 23.49
C ASP A 180 28.05 16.30 22.38
N ALA A 181 28.12 17.58 22.75
CA ALA A 181 28.36 18.68 21.82
C ALA A 181 29.72 18.60 21.10
N THR A 182 30.69 17.81 21.60
CA THR A 182 31.99 17.64 20.94
C THR A 182 31.93 16.70 19.73
N ARG A 183 30.90 15.86 19.67
CA ARG A 183 30.62 14.93 18.55
C ARG A 183 29.51 15.43 17.62
N ALA A 184 28.97 16.61 17.89
CA ALA A 184 27.84 17.18 17.17
C ALA A 184 28.21 17.68 15.77
N VAL A 185 27.20 17.83 14.92
CA VAL A 185 27.30 18.49 13.62
C VAL A 185 26.61 19.85 13.66
N GLN A 186 27.07 20.80 12.83
CA GLN A 186 26.36 22.04 12.56
C GLN A 186 25.44 21.86 11.35
N PRO A 187 24.12 21.69 11.54
CA PRO A 187 23.17 21.78 10.44
C PRO A 187 23.11 23.21 9.89
N GLU A 188 23.07 23.33 8.57
CA GLU A 188 22.82 24.58 7.84
C GLU A 188 21.32 24.83 7.65
N ALA A 189 20.54 23.76 7.55
CA ALA A 189 19.09 23.85 7.35
C ALA A 189 18.38 22.71 8.06
N ALA A 190 17.12 22.97 8.40
CA ALA A 190 16.23 21.98 8.95
C ALA A 190 14.89 22.06 8.21
N THR A 191 14.49 20.95 7.59
CA THR A 191 13.23 20.84 6.89
C THR A 191 12.29 19.95 7.69
N LEU A 192 11.16 20.52 8.10
CA LEU A 192 10.09 19.73 8.70
C LEU A 192 9.39 18.92 7.61
N LEU A 193 9.36 17.61 7.80
CA LEU A 193 8.52 16.70 7.02
C LEU A 193 7.25 16.44 7.83
N ALA A 194 6.15 17.02 7.37
CA ALA A 194 4.85 16.86 7.99
C ALA A 194 3.96 15.93 7.16
N GLN A 195 3.00 15.27 7.79
CA GLN A 195 1.93 14.52 7.13
C GLN A 195 0.62 15.31 7.28
N PRO A 196 -0.22 15.48 6.24
CA PRO A 196 -1.49 16.18 6.38
C PRO A 196 -2.26 15.71 7.62
N ALA A 197 -2.83 16.63 8.41
CA ALA A 197 -3.54 16.26 9.62
C ALA A 197 -4.72 15.33 9.29
N GLY A 198 -4.77 14.16 9.93
CA GLY A 198 -5.72 13.11 9.59
C GLY A 198 -5.46 12.40 8.25
N ALA A 199 -4.26 12.51 7.67
CA ALA A 199 -3.83 11.61 6.60
C ALA A 199 -3.94 10.17 7.13
N ALA A 200 -4.83 9.38 6.53
CA ALA A 200 -4.95 7.98 6.87
C ALA A 200 -3.58 7.31 6.72
N PRO A 201 -3.22 6.36 7.59
CA PRO A 201 -1.92 5.73 7.54
C PRO A 201 -1.74 5.08 6.17
N GLN A 202 -0.60 5.29 5.51
CA GLN A 202 -0.30 4.72 4.18
C GLN A 202 -0.24 3.19 4.21
N GLN A 203 -0.04 2.64 5.40
CA GLN A 203 -0.09 1.21 5.67
C GLN A 203 -0.91 0.94 6.92
N LEU A 204 -1.58 -0.20 6.92
CA LEU A 204 -2.42 -0.63 8.02
C LEU A 204 -1.87 -1.93 8.57
N VAL A 205 -1.44 -1.91 9.84
CA VAL A 205 -0.96 -3.10 10.53
C VAL A 205 -2.15 -3.83 11.12
N ARG A 206 -2.19 -5.14 10.89
CA ARG A 206 -3.14 -6.09 11.46
C ARG A 206 -2.36 -7.11 12.26
N SER A 207 -2.98 -7.63 13.31
CA SER A 207 -2.39 -8.62 14.19
C SER A 207 -3.38 -9.74 14.44
N SER A 208 -2.93 -10.98 14.36
CA SER A 208 -3.71 -12.16 14.73
C SER A 208 -2.81 -13.16 15.46
N PRO A 209 -3.32 -13.90 16.47
CA PRO A 209 -2.68 -15.14 16.88
C PRO A 209 -2.59 -16.08 15.67
N LEU A 210 -1.58 -16.96 15.65
CA LEU A 210 -1.51 -18.01 14.64
C LEU A 210 -2.70 -18.98 14.82
N PRO A 211 -3.41 -19.32 13.73
CA PRO A 211 -4.51 -20.28 13.79
C PRO A 211 -4.01 -21.70 14.05
N ALA A 212 -4.91 -22.68 14.06
CA ALA A 212 -4.50 -24.08 13.99
C ALA A 212 -3.76 -24.36 12.66
N GLN A 213 -2.80 -25.28 12.69
CA GLN A 213 -2.13 -25.73 11.48
C GLN A 213 -3.09 -26.52 10.58
N ASP A 214 -2.93 -26.38 9.27
CA ASP A 214 -3.60 -27.21 8.29
C ASP A 214 -2.96 -28.60 8.17
N ALA A 215 -3.47 -29.41 7.25
CA ALA A 215 -3.03 -30.80 7.07
C ALA A 215 -1.54 -30.95 6.67
N ASP A 216 -0.91 -29.94 6.06
CA ASP A 216 0.54 -30.00 5.75
C ASP A 216 1.40 -29.33 6.84
N GLY A 217 0.80 -28.87 7.95
CA GLY A 217 1.49 -28.21 9.05
C GLY A 217 1.68 -26.71 8.85
N GLY A 218 0.98 -26.08 7.91
CA GLY A 218 1.06 -24.65 7.65
C GLY A 218 -0.01 -23.85 8.41
N TRP A 219 0.30 -22.62 8.78
CA TRP A 219 -0.69 -21.68 9.34
C TRP A 219 -1.27 -20.81 8.23
N VAL A 220 -2.58 -20.87 8.01
CA VAL A 220 -3.27 -20.14 6.93
C VAL A 220 -4.08 -18.97 7.50
N ILE A 221 -3.75 -17.76 7.06
CA ILE A 221 -4.38 -16.50 7.49
C ILE A 221 -5.17 -15.91 6.31
N PRO A 222 -6.51 -15.76 6.44
CA PRO A 222 -7.30 -15.05 5.45
C PRO A 222 -7.08 -13.53 5.58
N LEU A 223 -6.75 -12.87 4.46
CA LEU A 223 -6.51 -11.43 4.43
C LEU A 223 -7.77 -10.62 4.09
N GLY A 224 -8.87 -11.30 3.71
CA GLY A 224 -10.13 -10.64 3.37
C GLY A 224 -10.12 -10.01 1.98
N GLY A 225 -9.55 -10.72 1.00
CA GLY A 225 -9.44 -10.27 -0.39
C GLY A 225 -8.00 -9.93 -0.81
N PRO A 226 -7.75 -9.67 -2.11
CA PRO A 226 -6.41 -9.59 -2.69
C PRO A 226 -5.69 -8.29 -2.33
N GLN A 227 -5.37 -8.11 -1.05
CA GLN A 227 -4.79 -6.89 -0.52
C GLN A 227 -3.29 -6.80 -0.84
N PRO A 228 -2.76 -5.58 -1.08
CA PRO A 228 -1.32 -5.35 -1.26
C PRO A 228 -0.58 -5.50 0.08
N LEU A 229 0.05 -6.65 0.27
CA LEU A 229 0.84 -6.99 1.45
C LEU A 229 2.23 -6.33 1.38
N LEU A 230 2.63 -5.65 2.46
CA LEU A 230 3.86 -4.86 2.56
C LEU A 230 4.93 -5.50 3.44
N SER A 231 4.53 -6.11 4.56
CA SER A 231 5.47 -6.75 5.46
C SER A 231 4.80 -7.74 6.40
N LEU A 232 5.61 -8.66 6.93
CA LEU A 232 5.23 -9.62 7.97
C LEU A 232 6.20 -9.55 9.14
N THR A 233 5.68 -9.59 10.35
CA THR A 233 6.45 -9.76 11.58
C THR A 233 5.82 -10.89 12.38
N LEU A 234 6.63 -11.84 12.82
CA LEU A 234 6.17 -12.87 13.74
C LEU A 234 6.71 -12.56 15.14
N ALA A 235 5.82 -12.15 16.04
CA ALA A 235 6.14 -11.84 17.42
C ALA A 235 5.84 -13.04 18.32
N GLY A 236 6.68 -13.26 19.32
CA GLY A 236 6.47 -14.28 20.35
C GLY A 236 6.44 -13.65 21.74
N THR A 237 5.56 -14.11 22.61
CA THR A 237 5.37 -13.51 23.94
C THR A 237 6.44 -13.94 24.94
N GLN A 238 6.98 -15.16 24.83
CA GLN A 238 7.97 -15.72 25.76
C GLN A 238 8.88 -16.76 25.09
N GLY A 239 10.03 -17.01 25.72
CA GLY A 239 11.00 -18.06 25.35
C GLY A 239 11.89 -17.74 24.15
N THR A 240 13.03 -18.43 24.09
CA THR A 240 13.93 -18.40 22.93
C THR A 240 13.48 -19.41 21.88
N TRP A 241 13.27 -18.95 20.65
CA TRP A 241 12.85 -19.79 19.53
C TRP A 241 13.37 -19.29 18.20
N ILE A 242 13.54 -20.22 17.26
CA ILE A 242 13.94 -19.98 15.87
C ILE A 242 13.00 -20.82 15.00
N LEU A 243 12.34 -20.17 14.05
CA LEU A 243 11.30 -20.76 13.22
C LEU A 243 11.57 -20.42 11.74
N PRO A 244 12.24 -21.32 11.00
CA PRO A 244 12.31 -21.22 9.54
C PRO A 244 10.92 -21.47 8.94
N VAL A 245 10.50 -20.62 8.01
CA VAL A 245 9.22 -20.75 7.31
C VAL A 245 9.36 -20.45 5.82
N GLN A 246 8.57 -21.17 5.02
CA GLN A 246 8.23 -20.76 3.67
C GLN A 246 6.96 -19.92 3.73
N VAL A 247 7.04 -18.72 3.19
CA VAL A 247 5.90 -17.81 3.09
C VAL A 247 5.24 -18.06 1.74
N GLN A 248 4.00 -18.52 1.78
CA GLN A 248 3.19 -18.80 0.61
C GLN A 248 1.98 -17.89 0.56
N THR A 249 1.54 -17.50 -0.63
CA THR A 249 0.32 -16.73 -0.83
C THR A 249 -0.53 -17.34 -1.93
N ARG A 250 -1.81 -16.97 -1.97
CA ARG A 250 -2.68 -17.22 -3.11
C ARG A 250 -3.65 -16.06 -3.33
N SER A 251 -4.00 -15.84 -4.59
CA SER A 251 -4.91 -14.75 -5.00
C SER A 251 -6.39 -15.08 -4.77
N SER A 252 -6.76 -16.35 -4.62
CA SER A 252 -8.11 -16.79 -4.26
C SER A 252 -8.10 -18.20 -3.66
N ALA A 253 -9.21 -18.63 -3.06
CA ALA A 253 -9.34 -19.97 -2.48
C ALA A 253 -9.15 -21.12 -3.49
N LYS A 254 -9.35 -20.86 -4.79
CA LYS A 254 -9.16 -21.84 -5.88
C LYS A 254 -7.79 -21.75 -6.54
N ALA A 255 -7.04 -20.67 -6.30
CA ALA A 255 -5.72 -20.50 -6.87
C ALA A 255 -4.69 -21.40 -6.16
N PRO A 256 -3.66 -21.89 -6.88
CA PRO A 256 -2.58 -22.65 -6.26
C PRO A 256 -1.77 -21.75 -5.30
N TRP A 257 -1.22 -22.36 -4.25
CA TRP A 257 -0.25 -21.70 -3.38
C TRP A 257 1.04 -21.37 -4.15
N GLN A 258 1.54 -20.16 -3.96
CA GLN A 258 2.81 -19.69 -4.53
C GLN A 258 3.75 -19.32 -3.40
N THR A 259 4.98 -19.83 -3.43
CA THR A 259 6.01 -19.43 -2.45
C THR A 259 6.58 -18.08 -2.85
N VAL A 260 6.36 -17.06 -2.01
CA VAL A 260 6.81 -15.68 -2.26
C VAL A 260 8.09 -15.33 -1.52
N ALA A 261 8.38 -16.01 -0.40
CA ALA A 261 9.61 -15.83 0.35
C ALA A 261 9.97 -17.06 1.18
N ARG A 262 11.23 -17.14 1.61
CA ARG A 262 11.71 -18.06 2.64
C ARG A 262 12.43 -17.22 3.68
N SER A 263 12.02 -17.34 4.94
CA SER A 263 12.56 -16.51 6.03
C SER A 263 12.74 -17.33 7.30
N VAL A 264 13.50 -16.79 8.24
CA VAL A 264 13.65 -17.34 9.58
C VAL A 264 13.19 -16.27 10.56
N PHE A 265 12.07 -16.52 11.23
CA PHE A 265 11.64 -15.71 12.36
C PHE A 265 12.29 -16.24 13.63
N TYR A 266 12.66 -15.36 14.55
CA TYR A 266 13.25 -15.78 15.81
C TYR A 266 12.97 -14.76 16.91
N ARG A 267 13.09 -15.24 18.16
CA ARG A 267 13.22 -14.46 19.38
C ARG A 267 14.32 -15.10 20.21
N VAL A 268 15.32 -14.34 20.62
CA VAL A 268 16.42 -14.82 21.47
C VAL A 268 16.46 -13.99 22.73
N ASP A 269 16.16 -14.61 23.87
CA ASP A 269 16.25 -13.94 25.17
C ASP A 269 17.70 -13.60 25.50
N ARG A 270 17.94 -12.37 25.97
CA ARG A 270 19.26 -11.86 26.35
C ARG A 270 19.35 -11.60 27.86
N GLY A 271 18.66 -12.41 28.66
CA GLY A 271 18.59 -12.23 30.12
C GLY A 271 17.92 -10.90 30.47
N ASP A 272 18.67 -9.98 31.08
CA ASP A 272 18.17 -8.66 31.51
C ASP A 272 18.03 -7.65 30.35
N ALA A 273 18.58 -7.96 29.16
CA ALA A 273 18.41 -7.13 27.97
C ALA A 273 17.15 -7.54 27.15
N PRO A 274 16.55 -6.61 26.38
CA PRO A 274 15.46 -6.94 25.48
C PRO A 274 15.82 -8.11 24.56
N ALA A 275 14.86 -9.01 24.32
CA ALA A 275 15.07 -10.14 23.43
C ALA A 275 15.34 -9.65 22.01
N ASP A 276 16.33 -10.26 21.34
CA ASP A 276 16.56 -10.03 19.91
C ASP A 276 15.43 -10.69 19.13
N ALA A 277 14.85 -9.98 18.17
CA ALA A 277 13.78 -10.50 17.33
C ALA A 277 14.13 -10.35 15.84
N ALA A 278 13.61 -11.24 15.01
CA ALA A 278 13.74 -11.13 13.57
C ALA A 278 13.12 -9.80 13.07
N PRO A 279 13.79 -9.08 12.14
CA PRO A 279 13.21 -7.89 11.53
C PRO A 279 11.97 -8.26 10.71
N ALA A 280 11.12 -7.26 10.44
CA ALA A 280 9.98 -7.43 9.55
C ALA A 280 10.45 -7.91 8.16
N LEU A 281 9.80 -8.96 7.65
CA LEU A 281 10.02 -9.47 6.31
C LEU A 281 9.28 -8.59 5.31
N PRO A 282 9.96 -7.82 4.44
CA PRO A 282 9.29 -7.03 3.41
C PRO A 282 8.67 -7.94 2.36
N LEU A 283 7.45 -7.63 1.95
CA LEU A 283 6.72 -8.28 0.86
C LEU A 283 6.13 -7.19 -0.04
N ASN A 284 5.96 -7.49 -1.33
CA ASN A 284 5.26 -6.60 -2.25
C ASN A 284 4.41 -7.44 -3.20
N VAL A 285 3.39 -8.09 -2.62
CA VAL A 285 2.53 -9.04 -3.34
C VAL A 285 1.07 -8.80 -2.98
N GLY A 286 0.19 -8.91 -3.98
CA GLY A 286 -1.25 -8.97 -3.74
C GLY A 286 -1.67 -10.37 -3.33
N ALA A 287 -2.31 -10.53 -2.18
CA ALA A 287 -2.69 -11.84 -1.67
C ALA A 287 -4.06 -11.80 -0.97
N SER A 288 -4.87 -12.83 -1.22
CA SER A 288 -6.14 -13.05 -0.51
C SER A 288 -5.96 -13.92 0.73
N GLU A 289 -4.97 -14.80 0.68
CA GLU A 289 -4.57 -15.62 1.82
C GLU A 289 -3.06 -15.74 1.87
N LEU A 290 -2.59 -15.88 3.10
CA LEU A 290 -1.19 -16.02 3.47
C LEU A 290 -1.02 -17.34 4.22
N ARG A 291 0.04 -18.09 3.91
CA ARG A 291 0.40 -19.32 4.61
C ARG A 291 1.86 -19.29 5.05
N LEU A 292 2.08 -19.59 6.32
CA LEU A 292 3.41 -19.81 6.88
C LEU A 292 3.63 -21.32 7.04
N LEU A 293 4.53 -21.89 6.24
CA LEU A 293 4.78 -23.32 6.22
C LEU A 293 6.20 -23.62 6.77
N PRO A 294 6.34 -24.14 8.00
CA PRO A 294 7.61 -24.58 8.50
C PRO A 294 8.06 -25.89 7.82
N PRO A 295 9.38 -26.16 7.72
CA PRO A 295 9.88 -27.47 7.29
C PRO A 295 9.34 -28.60 8.18
N ARG A 296 9.12 -29.78 7.60
CA ARG A 296 8.68 -30.96 8.36
C ARG A 296 9.68 -31.29 9.47
N GLY A 297 9.18 -31.61 10.66
CA GLY A 297 9.99 -31.94 11.83
C GLY A 297 10.60 -30.74 12.56
N THR A 298 10.29 -29.50 12.15
CA THR A 298 10.71 -28.30 12.88
C THR A 298 10.08 -28.28 14.28
N ALA A 299 10.88 -28.04 15.31
CA ALA A 299 10.38 -27.81 16.66
C ALA A 299 9.62 -26.48 16.69
N LEU A 300 8.34 -26.52 17.05
CA LEU A 300 7.48 -25.34 17.04
C LEU A 300 7.46 -24.68 18.42
N PRO A 301 7.41 -23.33 18.48
CA PRO A 301 7.08 -22.64 19.72
C PRO A 301 5.72 -23.09 20.27
N PRO A 302 5.45 -22.90 21.58
CA PRO A 302 4.18 -23.28 22.17
C PRO A 302 2.99 -22.70 21.39
N ALA A 303 1.92 -23.49 21.27
CA ALA A 303 0.66 -22.99 20.72
C ALA A 303 0.24 -21.72 21.49
N ASP A 304 -0.36 -20.76 20.78
CA ASP A 304 -0.79 -19.46 21.30
C ASP A 304 0.32 -18.49 21.78
N SER A 305 1.60 -18.89 21.71
CA SER A 305 2.73 -18.00 22.05
C SER A 305 3.12 -17.03 20.92
N LEU A 306 2.66 -17.30 19.70
CA LEU A 306 3.02 -16.56 18.49
C LEU A 306 1.86 -15.73 17.96
N ARG A 307 2.19 -14.51 17.55
CA ARG A 307 1.30 -13.58 16.85
C ARG A 307 1.93 -13.16 15.53
N LEU A 308 1.13 -13.19 14.47
CA LEU A 308 1.52 -12.67 13.18
C LEU A 308 0.96 -11.26 13.05
N ASP A 309 1.87 -10.32 12.81
CA ASP A 309 1.54 -8.97 12.41
C ASP A 309 1.84 -8.82 10.91
N TRP A 310 0.91 -8.22 10.17
CA TRP A 310 1.10 -7.92 8.77
C TRP A 310 0.66 -6.52 8.42
N ALA A 311 1.45 -5.85 7.59
CA ALA A 311 1.14 -4.53 7.07
C ALA A 311 0.56 -4.64 5.66
N VAL A 312 -0.57 -3.99 5.40
CA VAL A 312 -1.15 -3.84 4.06
C VAL A 312 -1.13 -2.38 3.63
N ARG A 313 -0.99 -2.11 2.33
CA ARG A 313 -1.07 -0.75 1.81
C ARG A 313 -2.51 -0.26 1.82
N VAL A 314 -2.74 0.94 2.36
CA VAL A 314 -4.03 1.62 2.23
C VAL A 314 -4.12 2.19 0.82
N THR A 315 -4.97 1.59 0.01
CA THR A 315 -5.10 1.98 -1.39
C THR A 315 -6.07 3.14 -1.51
N ARG A 316 -5.59 4.28 -2.02
CA ARG A 316 -6.39 5.50 -2.20
C ARG A 316 -6.70 5.71 -3.68
N LEU A 317 -7.96 5.97 -3.98
CA LEU A 317 -8.45 6.32 -5.29
C LEU A 317 -8.60 7.84 -5.38
N VAL A 318 -8.43 8.40 -6.57
CA VAL A 318 -8.75 9.79 -6.89
C VAL A 318 -9.57 9.85 -8.17
N TRP A 319 -10.56 10.72 -8.23
CA TRP A 319 -11.36 10.96 -9.43
C TRP A 319 -11.80 12.42 -9.51
N ALA A 320 -12.11 12.88 -10.72
CA ALA A 320 -12.81 14.14 -10.93
C ALA A 320 -14.29 13.96 -10.58
N ALA A 321 -14.88 14.87 -9.82
CA ALA A 321 -16.31 14.85 -9.45
C ALA A 321 -17.23 15.21 -10.65
N GLN A 322 -17.01 14.57 -11.79
CA GLN A 322 -17.76 14.70 -13.03
C GLN A 322 -18.90 13.68 -13.09
N GLY A 323 -20.03 14.06 -13.70
CA GLY A 323 -21.25 13.26 -13.71
C GLY A 323 -22.23 13.70 -12.63
N GLU A 324 -23.35 12.98 -12.49
CA GLU A 324 -24.39 13.34 -11.55
C GLU A 324 -24.30 12.50 -10.26
N PRO A 325 -24.30 13.11 -9.07
CA PRO A 325 -24.42 12.36 -7.81
C PRO A 325 -25.82 11.73 -7.67
N PRO A 326 -25.98 10.64 -6.88
CA PRO A 326 -24.98 10.00 -6.04
C PRO A 326 -24.01 9.10 -6.82
N PHE A 327 -22.75 9.11 -6.41
CA PHE A 327 -21.73 8.21 -6.93
C PHE A 327 -21.76 6.85 -6.20
N SER A 328 -21.30 5.80 -6.86
CA SER A 328 -21.15 4.47 -6.26
C SER A 328 -19.92 3.74 -6.76
N LEU A 329 -19.31 2.92 -5.91
CA LEU A 329 -18.21 2.02 -6.27
C LEU A 329 -18.76 0.61 -6.43
N GLN A 330 -18.54 0.02 -7.59
CA GLN A 330 -18.83 -1.38 -7.88
C GLN A 330 -17.52 -2.18 -7.97
N VAL A 331 -17.49 -3.34 -7.33
CA VAL A 331 -16.32 -4.24 -7.26
C VAL A 331 -16.75 -5.66 -7.63
N GLY A 332 -15.85 -6.48 -8.17
CA GLY A 332 -16.13 -7.87 -8.53
C GLY A 332 -16.60 -8.08 -9.97
N ALA A 333 -16.54 -7.06 -10.83
CA ALA A 333 -16.91 -7.16 -12.25
C ALA A 333 -15.77 -6.70 -13.16
N ALA A 334 -14.98 -7.66 -13.64
CA ALA A 334 -13.94 -7.41 -14.63
C ALA A 334 -14.54 -7.22 -16.04
N ALA A 335 -14.20 -6.12 -16.70
CA ALA A 335 -14.47 -5.85 -18.10
C ALA A 335 -13.26 -5.12 -18.75
N PRO A 336 -13.17 -5.02 -20.08
CA PRO A 336 -12.00 -4.42 -20.74
C PRO A 336 -11.71 -2.95 -20.36
N GLU A 337 -12.75 -2.22 -19.94
CA GLU A 337 -12.70 -0.78 -19.63
C GLU A 337 -12.82 -0.50 -18.12
N THR A 338 -12.62 -1.51 -17.28
CA THR A 338 -12.73 -1.38 -15.83
C THR A 338 -11.35 -1.30 -15.19
N GLY A 339 -11.30 -0.68 -14.01
CA GLY A 339 -10.06 -0.44 -13.29
C GLY A 339 -9.49 0.97 -13.44
N PRO A 340 -8.29 1.18 -12.87
CA PRO A 340 -7.71 2.50 -12.75
C PRO A 340 -7.11 3.00 -14.06
N HIS A 341 -7.28 4.29 -14.30
CA HIS A 341 -6.57 5.06 -15.32
C HIS A 341 -5.24 5.60 -14.78
N SER A 342 -4.40 6.13 -15.67
CA SER A 342 -3.19 6.84 -15.22
C SER A 342 -3.56 8.11 -14.44
N LEU A 343 -2.75 8.46 -13.43
CA LEU A 343 -3.03 9.66 -12.63
C LEU A 343 -3.08 10.93 -13.49
N ALA A 344 -2.23 11.03 -14.51
CA ALA A 344 -2.20 12.18 -15.41
C ALA A 344 -3.43 12.29 -16.33
N GLU A 345 -4.09 11.18 -16.67
CA GLU A 345 -5.37 11.20 -17.41
C GLU A 345 -6.52 11.72 -16.55
N VAL A 346 -6.54 11.36 -15.26
CA VAL A 346 -7.62 11.73 -14.34
C VAL A 346 -7.38 13.10 -13.71
N VAL A 347 -6.13 13.42 -13.36
CA VAL A 347 -5.71 14.68 -12.73
C VAL A 347 -4.53 15.28 -13.51
N PRO A 348 -4.79 16.05 -14.60
CA PRO A 348 -3.75 16.52 -15.51
C PRO A 348 -2.71 17.46 -14.87
N ASP A 349 -3.10 18.31 -13.93
CA ASP A 349 -2.21 19.25 -13.21
C ASP A 349 -2.09 18.88 -11.72
N TRP A 350 -1.53 17.70 -11.44
CA TRP A 350 -1.41 17.17 -10.08
C TRP A 350 -0.83 18.17 -9.07
N GLN A 351 0.22 18.91 -9.47
CA GLN A 351 0.90 19.88 -8.59
C GLN A 351 -0.03 20.99 -8.09
N ARG A 352 -0.96 21.44 -8.94
CA ARG A 352 -1.96 22.44 -8.57
C ARG A 352 -3.14 21.85 -7.80
N GLU A 353 -3.53 20.61 -8.11
CA GLU A 353 -4.72 19.97 -7.53
C GLU A 353 -4.47 19.32 -6.16
N GLN A 354 -3.26 18.84 -5.89
CA GLN A 354 -2.94 18.04 -4.70
C GLN A 354 -3.28 18.72 -3.36
N ALA A 355 -3.26 20.05 -3.32
CA ALA A 355 -3.55 20.84 -2.11
C ALA A 355 -5.05 21.07 -1.85
N ARG A 356 -5.92 20.75 -2.80
CA ARG A 356 -7.37 21.02 -2.73
C ARG A 356 -8.23 19.79 -2.96
N LEU A 357 -7.69 18.61 -2.69
CA LEU A 357 -8.41 17.36 -2.78
C LEU A 357 -9.53 17.32 -1.74
N GLY A 358 -10.72 16.96 -2.19
CA GLY A 358 -11.85 16.63 -1.34
C GLY A 358 -11.80 15.17 -0.90
N ARG A 359 -12.73 14.79 -0.03
CA ARG A 359 -12.78 13.47 0.59
C ARG A 359 -14.14 12.84 0.43
N ALA A 360 -14.13 11.54 0.27
CA ALA A 360 -15.32 10.72 0.26
C ALA A 360 -15.08 9.41 1.01
N GLN A 361 -16.16 8.74 1.37
CA GLN A 361 -16.15 7.47 2.10
C GLN A 361 -17.12 6.48 1.44
N LEU A 362 -16.80 5.20 1.56
CA LEU A 362 -17.68 4.12 1.12
C LEU A 362 -18.73 3.82 2.19
N GLY A 363 -19.98 3.69 1.78
CA GLY A 363 -21.01 3.01 2.56
C GLY A 363 -20.86 1.49 2.53
N ALA A 364 -21.89 0.80 3.01
CA ALA A 364 -21.93 -0.68 3.01
C ALA A 364 -22.10 -1.24 1.59
N PHE A 365 -21.48 -2.39 1.32
CA PHE A 365 -21.63 -3.08 0.05
C PHE A 365 -22.93 -3.89 0.00
N THR A 366 -23.54 -3.92 -1.18
CA THR A 366 -24.73 -4.72 -1.48
C THR A 366 -24.51 -5.53 -2.75
N PRO A 367 -24.96 -6.79 -2.81
CA PRO A 367 -24.83 -7.60 -4.01
C PRO A 367 -25.67 -7.00 -5.14
N GLN A 368 -25.12 -6.98 -6.35
CA GLN A 368 -25.80 -6.57 -7.56
C GLN A 368 -26.20 -7.80 -8.38
N ALA A 369 -27.43 -7.82 -8.89
CA ALA A 369 -27.83 -8.84 -9.85
C ALA A 369 -27.03 -8.65 -11.14
N MET A 370 -26.34 -9.70 -11.61
CA MET A 370 -25.82 -9.68 -12.97
C MET A 370 -27.02 -9.62 -13.93
N PRO A 371 -27.06 -8.67 -14.88
CA PRO A 371 -28.02 -8.78 -15.97
C PRO A 371 -27.77 -10.14 -16.65
N ALA A 372 -28.84 -10.90 -16.88
CA ALA A 372 -28.74 -12.19 -17.53
C ALA A 372 -27.92 -12.04 -18.83
N ALA A 373 -26.89 -12.86 -18.99
CA ALA A 373 -26.07 -12.82 -20.19
C ALA A 373 -27.00 -12.94 -21.41
N GLU A 374 -27.12 -11.87 -22.20
CA GLU A 374 -27.84 -11.94 -23.45
C GLU A 374 -27.20 -13.05 -24.29
N PRO A 375 -27.98 -13.99 -24.83
CA PRO A 375 -27.43 -15.08 -25.61
C PRO A 375 -26.59 -14.50 -26.75
N ALA A 376 -25.30 -14.86 -26.77
CA ALA A 376 -24.25 -14.24 -27.60
C ALA A 376 -24.53 -14.27 -29.12
N LEU A 377 -25.55 -15.00 -29.56
CA LEU A 377 -26.04 -14.98 -30.93
C LEU A 377 -27.56 -15.14 -30.92
N PRO A 378 -28.34 -14.27 -31.59
CA PRO A 378 -29.76 -14.51 -31.76
C PRO A 378 -29.92 -15.84 -32.53
N PRO A 379 -30.79 -16.77 -32.08
CA PRO A 379 -30.96 -18.10 -32.70
C PRO A 379 -31.29 -18.00 -34.20
N ARG A 380 -31.87 -16.87 -34.62
CA ARG A 380 -32.16 -16.51 -36.00
C ARG A 380 -30.92 -16.43 -36.90
N ARG A 381 -29.78 -15.94 -36.38
CA ARG A 381 -28.51 -15.91 -37.15
C ARG A 381 -27.96 -17.31 -37.35
N LEU A 382 -27.93 -18.15 -36.31
CA LEU A 382 -27.50 -19.55 -36.43
C LEU A 382 -28.36 -20.34 -37.42
N LEU A 383 -29.67 -20.11 -37.42
CA LEU A 383 -30.60 -20.72 -38.38
C LEU A 383 -30.31 -20.26 -39.82
N LEU A 384 -29.97 -18.97 -40.01
CA LEU A 384 -29.54 -18.43 -41.30
C LEU A 384 -28.24 -19.08 -41.81
N TRP A 385 -27.23 -19.22 -40.96
CA TRP A 385 -25.98 -19.90 -41.31
C TRP A 385 -26.18 -21.39 -41.60
N ALA A 386 -27.07 -22.06 -40.87
CA ALA A 386 -27.42 -23.45 -41.13
C ALA A 386 -28.12 -23.63 -42.49
N VAL A 387 -29.10 -22.78 -42.82
CA VAL A 387 -29.80 -22.80 -44.11
C VAL A 387 -28.83 -22.48 -45.25
N LEU A 388 -27.96 -21.47 -45.07
CA LEU A 388 -26.96 -21.11 -46.06
C LEU A 388 -25.97 -22.26 -46.31
N GLY A 389 -25.50 -22.91 -45.25
CA GLY A 389 -24.62 -24.08 -45.34
C GLY A 389 -25.26 -25.25 -46.09
N VAL A 390 -26.54 -25.55 -45.79
CA VAL A 390 -27.30 -26.59 -46.51
C VAL A 390 -27.44 -26.26 -48.00
N GLY A 391 -27.70 -24.98 -48.32
CA GLY A 391 -27.78 -24.52 -49.72
C GLY A 391 -26.46 -24.71 -50.47
N VAL A 392 -25.32 -24.38 -49.86
CA VAL A 392 -23.99 -24.55 -50.46
C VAL A 392 -23.67 -26.03 -50.70
N VAL A 393 -24.02 -26.92 -49.76
CA VAL A 393 -23.79 -28.37 -49.91
C VAL A 393 -24.64 -28.95 -51.04
N LEU A 394 -25.91 -28.55 -51.16
CA LEU A 394 -26.77 -28.97 -52.26
C LEU A 394 -26.22 -28.52 -53.62
N LEU A 395 -25.74 -27.27 -53.70
CA LEU A 395 -25.16 -26.74 -54.93
C LEU A 395 -23.87 -27.49 -55.32
N ALA A 396 -23.03 -27.80 -54.34
CA ALA A 396 -21.82 -28.61 -54.54
C ALA A 396 -22.15 -30.04 -55.01
N ALA A 397 -23.22 -30.66 -54.50
CA ALA A 397 -23.65 -31.99 -54.91
C ALA A 397 -24.17 -32.02 -56.36
N VAL A 398 -24.94 -31.01 -56.78
CA VAL A 398 -25.46 -30.91 -58.17
C VAL A 398 -24.33 -30.68 -59.16
N THR A 399 -23.42 -29.76 -58.87
CA THR A 399 -22.26 -29.48 -59.73
C THR A 399 -21.32 -30.69 -59.85
N TRP A 400 -21.10 -31.42 -58.75
CA TRP A 400 -20.33 -32.66 -58.79
C TRP A 400 -21.00 -33.76 -59.62
N ARG A 401 -22.32 -33.89 -59.51
CA ARG A 401 -23.09 -34.88 -60.28
C ARG A 401 -23.06 -34.58 -61.78
N LEU A 402 -23.15 -33.32 -62.17
CA LEU A 402 -23.05 -32.89 -63.57
C LEU A 402 -21.65 -33.12 -64.13
N TRP A 403 -20.61 -32.84 -63.34
CA TRP A 403 -19.24 -33.09 -63.76
C TRP A 403 -18.93 -34.59 -63.95
N ARG A 404 -19.56 -35.47 -63.16
CA ARG A 404 -19.46 -36.93 -63.35
C ARG A 404 -20.23 -37.44 -64.57
N GLN A 405 -21.21 -36.69 -65.07
CA GLN A 405 -21.94 -37.01 -66.30
C GLN A 405 -21.22 -36.36 -67.48
N GLY A 406 -20.05 -36.93 -67.82
CA GLY A 406 -19.30 -36.51 -69.01
C GLY A 406 -20.13 -36.65 -70.30
N PRO A 407 -19.82 -35.85 -71.34
CA PRO A 407 -20.60 -35.78 -72.56
C PRO A 407 -20.62 -37.13 -73.28
N THR A 408 -21.82 -37.67 -73.48
CA THR A 408 -22.05 -38.84 -74.34
C THR A 408 -21.72 -38.47 -75.79
N GLN A 409 -20.63 -39.02 -76.31
CA GLN A 409 -20.33 -38.98 -77.74
C GLN A 409 -21.37 -39.80 -78.53
N PRO A 410 -21.96 -39.25 -79.60
CA PRO A 410 -22.78 -40.04 -80.52
C PRO A 410 -21.87 -40.89 -81.42
N SER A 411 -22.18 -42.18 -81.52
CA SER A 411 -21.55 -43.16 -82.42
C SER A 411 -22.08 -43.02 -83.86
N THR A 412 -21.19 -42.93 -84.84
CA THR A 412 -21.41 -43.33 -86.24
C THR A 412 -20.84 -44.71 -86.50
#